data_AF-A0A3S0ECI0-F1
#
_entry.id   AF-A0A3S0ECI0-F1
#
_cell.length_a   1.000
_cell.length_b   1.000
_cell.length_c   1.000
_cell.angle_alpha   90.00
_cell.angle_beta   90.00
_cell.angle_gamma   90.00
#
_symmetry.space_group_name_H-M   'P 1'
#
loop_
_entity.id
_entity.type
_entity.pdbx_description
1 polymer ?
#
loop_
_entity_poly.entity_id
_entity_poly.type
_entity_poly.pdbx_seq_one_letter_code
_entity_poly.pdbx_strand_id
1 'polypeptide(L)'
;MGQLCLGALDFASRAVSPFVELGAYEAIWDRDKASFKTIADLFARTPNAVPSDFVEHKIATEYANDVHQRLKRAGVEHYGVRVHGAGEYPERLRDAEYPIELLYFQGWWELVNSPRSIAVVGTRNPSPEGVSRTRKLVRALLADDFTIVSGLAKGVDATAHTTAIQEGGRTIGVLGTPLSHSYPRENVELQKEIAANHLLISQVPVMRYERQTNPTANRHFFPERNVTMSALTDATVIVEAGETSGTLVQARAALKQGRKLFILESCFHNESLTWPQKFAERGAIRVRDYNDIRDQLLSPTAH
;
A
#
# COMPACT_ATOMS: atom_id res chain seq x y z
N MET A 1 -21.92 -19.03 -29.43
CA MET A 1 -22.15 -19.47 -28.04
C MET A 1 -21.51 -20.84 -27.87
N GLY A 2 -20.28 -20.88 -27.34
CA GLY A 2 -19.62 -22.13 -26.97
C GLY A 2 -19.90 -22.38 -25.49
N GLN A 3 -20.77 -23.33 -25.20
CA GLN A 3 -21.11 -23.73 -23.85
C GLN A 3 -19.89 -24.44 -23.25
N LEU A 4 -19.22 -23.79 -22.30
CA LEU A 4 -18.11 -24.38 -21.53
C LEU A 4 -18.67 -25.58 -20.75
N CYS A 5 -18.23 -26.77 -21.14
CA CYS A 5 -18.56 -28.02 -20.47
C CYS A 5 -17.74 -28.10 -19.18
N LEU A 6 -18.32 -27.63 -18.06
CA LEU A 6 -17.75 -27.77 -16.73
C LEU A 6 -18.01 -29.19 -16.23
N GLY A 7 -17.05 -30.10 -16.48
CA GLY A 7 -17.04 -31.41 -15.83
C GLY A 7 -16.72 -31.27 -14.33
N ALA A 8 -17.41 -32.05 -13.49
CA ALA A 8 -17.33 -32.01 -12.03
C ALA A 8 -15.93 -32.29 -11.43
N LEU A 9 -14.94 -32.65 -12.25
CA LEU A 9 -13.55 -32.89 -11.85
C LEU A 9 -12.67 -31.62 -11.85
N ASP A 10 -13.11 -30.51 -12.47
CA ASP A 10 -12.27 -29.30 -12.68
C ASP A 10 -12.43 -28.23 -11.59
N PHE A 11 -13.53 -28.26 -10.82
CA PHE A 11 -13.80 -27.24 -9.80
C PHE A 11 -12.92 -27.40 -8.54
N ALA A 12 -12.76 -28.64 -8.05
CA ALA A 12 -11.95 -28.91 -6.87
C ALA A 12 -10.44 -28.79 -7.15
N SER A 13 -10.00 -29.12 -8.37
CA SER A 13 -8.60 -28.96 -8.79
C SER A 13 -8.19 -27.50 -8.98
N ARG A 14 -9.15 -26.58 -9.13
CA ARG A 14 -8.93 -25.12 -9.23
C ARG A 14 -9.32 -24.37 -7.95
N ALA A 15 -9.69 -25.07 -6.87
CA ALA A 15 -10.05 -24.42 -5.63
C ALA A 15 -8.80 -23.77 -5.01
N VAL A 16 -8.74 -22.44 -5.07
CA VAL A 16 -7.62 -21.68 -4.48
C VAL A 16 -7.80 -21.61 -2.97
N SER A 17 -6.80 -22.09 -2.24
CA SER A 17 -6.75 -21.99 -0.78
C SER A 17 -5.90 -20.78 -0.39
N PRO A 18 -6.46 -19.71 0.20
CA PRO A 18 -5.68 -18.55 0.63
C PRO A 18 -4.50 -18.91 1.55
N PHE A 19 -4.66 -19.98 2.35
CA PHE A 19 -3.61 -20.49 3.21
C PHE A 19 -2.45 -21.12 2.43
N VAL A 20 -2.75 -21.88 1.37
CA VAL A 20 -1.72 -22.48 0.51
C VAL A 20 -1.04 -21.40 -0.34
N GLU A 21 -1.80 -20.44 -0.88
CA GLU A 21 -1.23 -19.33 -1.66
C GLU A 21 -0.29 -18.46 -0.84
N LEU A 22 -0.66 -18.18 0.42
CA LEU A 22 0.20 -17.52 1.38
C LEU A 22 1.56 -18.21 1.49
N GLY A 23 1.55 -19.52 1.76
CA GLY A 23 2.79 -20.26 1.95
C GLY A 23 3.60 -20.42 0.67
N ALA A 24 2.94 -20.59 -0.47
CA ALA A 24 3.60 -20.61 -1.77
C ALA A 24 4.27 -19.27 -2.09
N TYR A 25 3.61 -18.15 -1.82
CA TYR A 25 4.17 -16.81 -2.01
C TYR A 25 5.40 -16.57 -1.13
N GLU A 26 5.36 -17.01 0.14
CA GLU A 26 6.50 -16.96 1.06
C GLU A 26 7.67 -17.83 0.58
N ALA A 27 7.40 -19.02 0.07
CA ALA A 27 8.41 -19.90 -0.52
C ALA A 27 9.05 -19.29 -1.79
N ILE A 28 8.27 -18.59 -2.63
CA ILE A 28 8.80 -17.85 -3.78
C ILE A 28 9.73 -16.73 -3.32
N TRP A 29 9.34 -15.98 -2.28
CA TRP A 29 10.16 -14.92 -1.70
C TRP A 29 11.44 -15.41 -1.02
N ASP A 30 11.48 -16.68 -0.60
CA ASP A 30 12.66 -17.29 0.01
C ASP A 30 13.67 -17.84 -1.01
N ARG A 31 13.34 -17.86 -2.30
CA ARG A 31 14.26 -18.24 -3.38
C ARG A 31 15.47 -17.30 -3.42
N ASP A 32 16.60 -17.82 -3.88
CA ASP A 32 17.78 -16.98 -4.11
C ASP A 32 17.46 -15.85 -5.11
N LYS A 33 17.97 -14.65 -4.83
CA LYS A 33 17.75 -13.42 -5.62
C LYS A 33 16.29 -12.96 -5.77
N ALA A 34 15.36 -13.49 -4.98
CA ALA A 34 13.98 -13.00 -4.99
C ALA A 34 13.90 -11.49 -4.65
N SER A 35 13.14 -10.78 -5.48
CA SER A 35 12.86 -9.35 -5.42
C SER A 35 11.48 -9.08 -6.04
N PHE A 36 10.93 -7.89 -5.81
CA PHE A 36 9.67 -7.47 -6.45
C PHE A 36 9.72 -7.64 -7.98
N LYS A 37 10.81 -7.20 -8.62
CA LYS A 37 11.01 -7.35 -10.06
C LYS A 37 11.01 -8.82 -10.51
N THR A 38 11.81 -9.67 -9.88
CA THR A 38 11.93 -11.07 -10.32
C THR A 38 10.64 -11.86 -10.13
N ILE A 39 9.85 -11.51 -9.11
CA ILE A 39 8.55 -12.14 -8.87
C ILE A 39 7.52 -11.61 -9.87
N ALA A 40 7.45 -10.29 -10.11
CA ALA A 40 6.61 -9.73 -11.16
C ALA A 40 6.93 -10.34 -12.54
N ASP A 41 8.21 -10.49 -12.89
CA ASP A 41 8.66 -11.13 -14.14
C ASP A 41 8.22 -12.61 -14.22
N LEU A 42 8.18 -13.34 -13.10
CA LEU A 42 7.72 -14.73 -13.05
C LEU A 42 6.24 -14.84 -13.41
N PHE A 43 5.39 -14.00 -12.81
CA PHE A 43 3.95 -14.00 -13.06
C PHE A 43 3.60 -13.43 -14.44
N ALA A 44 4.35 -12.44 -14.94
CA ALA A 44 4.17 -11.92 -16.30
C ALA A 44 4.40 -13.00 -17.38
N ARG A 45 5.26 -13.99 -17.13
CA ARG A 45 5.53 -15.13 -18.05
C ARG A 45 4.46 -16.21 -17.99
N THR A 46 3.64 -16.23 -16.93
CA THR A 46 2.61 -17.25 -16.70
C THR A 46 1.28 -16.58 -16.35
N PRO A 47 0.57 -16.03 -17.34
CA PRO A 47 -0.68 -15.31 -17.09
C PRO A 47 -1.71 -16.18 -16.37
N ASN A 48 -2.45 -15.59 -15.43
CA ASN A 48 -3.44 -16.25 -14.57
C ASN A 48 -2.88 -17.26 -13.57
N ALA A 49 -1.56 -17.40 -13.45
CA ALA A 49 -0.97 -18.22 -12.40
C ALA A 49 -1.18 -17.58 -11.03
N VAL A 50 -1.42 -18.43 -10.04
CA VAL A 50 -1.39 -18.08 -8.61
C VAL A 50 -0.09 -18.60 -7.99
N PRO A 51 0.35 -18.10 -6.81
CA PRO A 51 1.59 -18.54 -6.18
C PRO A 51 1.78 -20.06 -6.09
N SER A 52 0.73 -20.82 -5.79
CA SER A 52 0.79 -22.29 -5.65
C SER A 52 1.08 -23.04 -6.95
N ASP A 53 0.92 -22.42 -8.13
CA ASP A 53 1.31 -23.01 -9.41
C ASP A 53 2.84 -23.17 -9.55
N PHE A 54 3.61 -22.42 -8.75
CA PHE A 54 5.08 -22.43 -8.80
C PHE A 54 5.74 -23.22 -7.67
N VAL A 55 4.97 -23.74 -6.71
CA VAL A 55 5.49 -24.36 -5.49
C VAL A 55 4.70 -25.61 -5.17
N GLU A 56 5.39 -26.73 -4.92
CA GLU A 56 4.72 -27.97 -4.52
C GLU A 56 3.82 -27.77 -3.29
N HIS A 57 2.61 -28.31 -3.33
CA HIS A 57 1.60 -28.14 -2.29
C HIS A 57 2.11 -28.43 -0.88
N LYS A 58 2.96 -29.46 -0.72
CA LYS A 58 3.58 -29.81 0.56
C LYS A 58 4.47 -28.67 1.08
N ILE A 59 5.34 -28.13 0.24
CA ILE A 59 6.23 -27.01 0.59
C ILE A 59 5.40 -25.78 0.92
N ALA A 60 4.41 -25.43 0.09
CA ALA A 60 3.52 -24.30 0.34
C ALA A 60 2.82 -24.43 1.70
N THR A 61 2.32 -25.62 2.04
CA THR A 61 1.69 -25.88 3.34
C THR A 61 2.65 -25.73 4.52
N GLU A 62 3.90 -26.19 4.38
CA GLU A 62 4.93 -26.02 5.41
C GLU A 62 5.23 -24.53 5.68
N TYR A 63 5.45 -23.73 4.63
CA TYR A 63 5.65 -22.28 4.76
C TYR A 63 4.43 -21.57 5.35
N ALA A 64 3.22 -21.93 4.93
CA ALA A 64 1.99 -21.34 5.44
C ALA A 64 1.84 -21.55 6.96
N ASN A 65 2.13 -22.76 7.44
CA ASN A 65 2.12 -23.08 8.86
C ASN A 65 3.17 -22.28 9.63
N ASP A 66 4.40 -22.20 9.12
CA ASP A 66 5.48 -21.43 9.75
C ASP A 66 5.12 -19.94 9.88
N VAL A 67 4.59 -19.34 8.81
CA VAL A 67 4.15 -17.95 8.77
C VAL A 67 3.02 -17.72 9.75
N HIS A 68 2.01 -18.60 9.76
CA HIS A 68 0.89 -18.52 10.68
C HIS A 68 1.36 -18.56 12.15
N GLN A 69 2.30 -19.45 12.49
CA GLN A 69 2.87 -19.52 13.84
C GLN A 69 3.65 -18.25 14.22
N ARG A 70 4.39 -17.65 13.27
CA ARG A 70 5.12 -16.40 13.51
C ARG A 70 4.17 -15.21 13.74
N LEU A 71 3.15 -15.07 12.90
CA LEU A 71 2.11 -14.06 13.06
C LEU A 71 1.40 -14.22 14.41
N LYS A 72 1.01 -15.44 14.77
CA LYS A 72 0.38 -15.73 16.06
C LYS A 72 1.28 -15.38 17.25
N ARG A 73 2.57 -15.73 17.21
CA ARG A 73 3.54 -15.34 18.26
C ARG A 73 3.72 -13.84 18.40
N ALA A 74 3.52 -13.10 17.31
CA ALA A 74 3.56 -11.64 17.30
C ALA A 74 2.21 -10.98 17.70
N GLY A 75 1.19 -11.77 18.07
CA GLY A 75 -0.13 -11.28 18.46
C GLY A 75 -1.06 -10.97 17.28
N VAL A 76 -0.70 -11.37 16.07
CA VAL A 76 -1.55 -11.25 14.86
C VAL A 76 -2.37 -12.53 14.72
N GLU A 77 -3.48 -12.62 15.45
CA GLU A 77 -4.35 -13.80 15.46
C GLU A 77 -5.36 -13.81 14.31
N HIS A 78 -5.85 -12.63 13.94
CA HIS A 78 -6.80 -12.44 12.86
C HIS A 78 -6.16 -11.61 11.75
N TYR A 79 -5.93 -12.25 10.61
CA TYR A 79 -5.46 -11.64 9.39
C TYR A 79 -6.09 -12.34 8.20
N GLY A 80 -6.14 -11.66 7.06
CA GLY A 80 -6.49 -12.25 5.79
C GLY A 80 -5.37 -12.08 4.78
N VAL A 81 -5.52 -12.77 3.65
CA VAL A 81 -4.72 -12.53 2.46
C VAL A 81 -5.62 -12.29 1.26
N ARG A 82 -5.10 -11.54 0.29
CA ARG A 82 -5.72 -11.33 -1.03
C ARG A 82 -4.72 -11.67 -2.10
N VAL A 83 -5.16 -12.47 -3.06
CA VAL A 83 -4.31 -13.08 -4.07
C VAL A 83 -4.81 -12.61 -5.43
N HIS A 84 -3.91 -12.04 -6.23
CA HIS A 84 -4.26 -11.68 -7.59
C HIS A 84 -4.55 -12.94 -8.41
N GLY A 85 -5.61 -12.91 -9.22
CA GLY A 85 -6.12 -14.10 -9.91
C GLY A 85 -7.00 -15.01 -9.04
N ALA A 86 -7.19 -14.70 -7.74
CA ALA A 86 -8.05 -15.48 -6.85
C ALA A 86 -8.79 -14.62 -5.82
N GLY A 87 -10.08 -14.39 -6.08
CA GLY A 87 -10.95 -13.60 -5.22
C GLY A 87 -10.83 -12.10 -5.49
N GLU A 88 -11.21 -11.29 -4.49
CA GLU A 88 -11.22 -9.85 -4.62
C GLU A 88 -9.80 -9.26 -4.52
N TYR A 89 -9.30 -8.66 -5.59
CA TYR A 89 -7.99 -8.03 -5.62
C TYR A 89 -8.10 -6.65 -6.30
N PRO A 90 -7.49 -5.57 -5.76
CA PRO A 90 -7.63 -4.26 -6.37
C PRO A 90 -6.86 -4.21 -7.69
N GLU A 91 -7.57 -4.28 -8.83
CA GLU A 91 -6.98 -4.26 -10.18
C GLU A 91 -6.04 -3.06 -10.41
N ARG A 92 -6.34 -1.92 -9.75
CA ARG A 92 -5.49 -0.72 -9.74
C ARG A 92 -4.05 -0.95 -9.27
N LEU A 93 -3.78 -2.03 -8.53
CA LEU A 93 -2.42 -2.43 -8.13
C LEU A 93 -1.58 -2.94 -9.31
N ARG A 94 -2.21 -3.38 -10.40
CA ARG A 94 -1.53 -3.84 -11.61
C ARG A 94 -0.86 -2.72 -12.40
N ASP A 95 -1.22 -1.46 -12.14
CA ASP A 95 -0.57 -0.27 -12.73
C ASP A 95 0.86 -0.05 -12.20
N ALA A 96 1.24 -0.70 -11.09
CA ALA A 96 2.59 -0.63 -10.57
C ALA A 96 3.61 -1.30 -11.51
N GLU A 97 4.84 -0.77 -11.53
CA GLU A 97 5.92 -1.32 -12.37
C GLU A 97 6.24 -2.78 -12.05
N TYR A 98 6.22 -3.13 -10.76
CA TYR A 98 6.34 -4.49 -10.28
C TYR A 98 5.08 -4.79 -9.47
N PRO A 99 4.00 -5.25 -10.14
CA PRO A 99 2.74 -5.47 -9.47
C PRO A 99 2.85 -6.62 -8.46
N ILE A 100 2.08 -6.50 -7.38
CA ILE A 100 2.09 -7.45 -6.27
C ILE A 100 1.09 -8.58 -6.55
N GLU A 101 1.41 -9.79 -6.11
CA GLU A 101 0.55 -10.96 -6.33
C GLU A 101 -0.21 -11.38 -5.06
N LEU A 102 0.29 -11.00 -3.88
CA LEU A 102 -0.37 -11.28 -2.60
C LEU A 102 -0.22 -10.12 -1.63
N LEU A 103 -1.33 -9.76 -0.98
CA LEU A 103 -1.38 -8.82 0.14
C LEU A 103 -1.82 -9.52 1.42
N TYR A 104 -1.20 -9.15 2.53
CA TYR A 104 -1.63 -9.44 3.89
C TYR A 104 -2.48 -8.28 4.39
N PHE A 105 -3.51 -8.55 5.18
CA PHE A 105 -4.27 -7.47 5.81
C PHE A 105 -4.86 -7.83 7.17
N GLN A 106 -5.18 -6.80 7.96
CA GLN A 106 -6.03 -6.85 9.15
C GLN A 106 -7.08 -5.75 9.07
N GLY A 107 -8.27 -6.00 9.62
CA GLY A 107 -9.38 -5.05 9.60
C GLY A 107 -10.28 -5.21 8.38
N TRP A 108 -10.94 -4.12 7.99
CA TRP A 108 -12.06 -4.09 7.03
C TRP A 108 -11.56 -3.94 5.60
N TRP A 109 -11.40 -5.08 4.92
CA TRP A 109 -10.88 -5.13 3.55
C TRP A 109 -11.65 -4.22 2.58
N GLU A 110 -12.96 -4.09 2.78
CA GLU A 110 -13.89 -3.33 1.95
C GLU A 110 -13.49 -1.85 1.79
N LEU A 111 -12.66 -1.31 2.71
CA LEU A 111 -12.10 0.03 2.58
C LEU A 111 -11.26 0.23 1.31
N VAL A 112 -10.68 -0.81 0.72
CA VAL A 112 -9.99 -0.68 -0.59
C VAL A 112 -10.93 -0.30 -1.72
N ASN A 113 -12.23 -0.57 -1.57
CA ASN A 113 -13.28 -0.21 -2.52
C ASN A 113 -13.94 1.12 -2.17
N SER A 114 -13.31 1.92 -1.29
CA SER A 114 -13.79 3.27 -1.01
C SER A 114 -13.97 4.03 -2.33
N PRO A 115 -15.08 4.75 -2.51
CA PRO A 115 -15.37 5.43 -3.78
C PRO A 115 -14.28 6.44 -4.14
N ARG A 116 -13.62 6.98 -3.11
CA ARG A 116 -12.50 7.90 -3.23
C ARG A 116 -11.45 7.57 -2.18
N SER A 117 -10.19 7.51 -2.59
CA SER A 117 -9.09 7.35 -1.67
C SER A 117 -7.87 8.16 -2.11
N ILE A 118 -7.17 8.72 -1.14
CA ILE A 118 -6.05 9.61 -1.39
C ILE A 118 -4.90 9.33 -0.44
N ALA A 119 -3.70 9.25 -0.98
CA ALA A 119 -2.51 9.06 -0.18
C ALA A 119 -2.01 10.42 0.36
N VAL A 120 -1.92 10.57 1.68
CA VAL A 120 -1.36 11.77 2.32
C VAL A 120 0.01 11.43 2.87
N VAL A 121 1.05 12.06 2.35
CA VAL A 121 2.45 11.69 2.63
C VAL A 121 3.34 12.90 2.86
N GLY A 122 4.44 12.68 3.57
CA GLY A 122 5.44 13.72 3.78
C GLY A 122 6.59 13.30 4.67
N THR A 123 7.28 14.30 5.21
CA THR A 123 8.44 14.14 6.07
C THR A 123 8.09 13.45 7.39
N ARG A 124 9.06 12.72 7.92
CA ARG A 124 8.98 12.09 9.24
C ARG A 124 9.07 13.10 10.39
N ASN A 125 9.59 14.29 10.11
CA ASN A 125 9.78 15.38 11.08
C ASN A 125 9.17 16.67 10.52
N PRO A 126 7.83 16.78 10.44
CA PRO A 126 7.18 17.97 9.91
C PRO A 126 7.35 19.16 10.85
N SER A 127 7.40 20.36 10.27
CA SER A 127 7.25 21.61 11.02
C SER A 127 5.91 21.68 11.77
N PRO A 128 5.75 22.52 12.81
CA PRO A 128 4.45 22.74 13.45
C PRO A 128 3.37 23.18 12.45
N GLU A 129 3.75 23.99 11.46
CA GLU A 129 2.86 24.36 10.37
C GLU A 129 2.53 23.18 9.46
N GLY A 130 3.50 22.31 9.15
CA GLY A 130 3.29 21.07 8.39
C GLY A 130 2.29 20.12 9.06
N VAL A 131 2.34 20.00 10.39
CA VAL A 131 1.33 19.26 11.18
C VAL A 131 -0.04 19.92 11.06
N SER A 132 -0.12 21.26 11.21
CA SER A 132 -1.37 22.01 11.07
C SER A 132 -1.98 21.87 9.67
N ARG A 133 -1.15 21.99 8.62
CA ARG A 133 -1.55 21.78 7.21
C ARG A 133 -2.06 20.36 6.98
N THR A 134 -1.38 19.35 7.52
CA THR A 134 -1.83 17.95 7.42
C THR A 134 -3.22 17.77 8.03
N ARG A 135 -3.44 18.26 9.25
CA ARG A 135 -4.74 18.17 9.93
C ARG A 135 -5.84 18.88 9.15
N LYS A 136 -5.59 20.10 8.69
CA LYS A 136 -6.53 20.89 7.91
C LYS A 136 -6.90 20.20 6.59
N LEU A 137 -5.90 19.70 5.86
CA LEU A 137 -6.09 18.97 4.62
C LEU A 137 -6.93 17.71 4.83
N VAL A 138 -6.57 16.89 5.83
CA VAL A 138 -7.29 15.65 6.11
C VAL A 138 -8.75 15.91 6.47
N ARG A 139 -9.05 16.89 7.32
CA ARG A 139 -10.44 17.28 7.63
C ARG A 139 -11.25 17.64 6.39
N ALA A 140 -10.64 18.41 5.49
CA ALA A 140 -11.30 18.81 4.25
C ALA A 140 -11.57 17.61 3.32
N LEU A 141 -10.60 16.70 3.20
CA LEU A 141 -10.76 15.45 2.44
C LEU A 141 -11.87 14.57 3.01
N LEU A 142 -11.94 14.41 4.33
CA LEU A 142 -12.99 13.61 4.98
C LEU A 142 -14.38 14.22 4.77
N ALA A 143 -14.49 15.55 4.74
CA ALA A 143 -15.76 16.23 4.47
C ALA A 143 -16.33 15.91 3.07
N ASP A 144 -15.47 15.52 2.12
CA ASP A 144 -15.84 15.06 0.77
C ASP A 144 -15.78 13.52 0.63
N ASP A 145 -15.82 12.81 1.77
CA ASP A 145 -15.90 11.35 1.87
C ASP A 145 -14.67 10.58 1.31
N PHE A 146 -13.48 11.18 1.37
CA PHE A 146 -12.25 10.47 1.03
C PHE A 146 -11.81 9.51 2.14
N THR A 147 -11.36 8.32 1.76
CA THR A 147 -10.57 7.45 2.63
C THR A 147 -9.10 7.86 2.59
N ILE A 148 -8.51 8.10 3.76
CA ILE A 148 -7.11 8.54 3.88
C ILE A 148 -6.19 7.34 3.86
N VAL A 149 -5.29 7.26 2.88
CA VAL A 149 -4.26 6.22 2.82
C VAL A 149 -2.92 6.81 3.26
N SER A 150 -2.19 6.14 4.14
CA SER A 150 -0.83 6.57 4.47
C SER A 150 0.04 5.41 4.93
N GLY A 151 1.32 5.69 5.15
CA GLY A 151 2.35 4.70 5.37
C GLY A 151 2.67 4.43 6.84
N LEU A 152 1.87 4.92 7.78
CA LEU A 152 2.14 4.74 9.22
C LEU A 152 3.53 5.22 9.68
N ALA A 153 4.27 6.01 8.89
CA ALA A 153 5.56 6.57 9.31
C ALA A 153 5.36 7.64 10.40
N LYS A 154 6.45 8.07 11.04
CA LYS A 154 6.42 9.27 11.90
C LYS A 154 5.95 10.48 11.10
N GLY A 155 5.55 11.54 11.79
CA GLY A 155 5.33 12.84 11.18
C GLY A 155 4.02 12.92 10.41
N VAL A 156 4.09 13.25 9.12
CA VAL A 156 2.90 13.51 8.27
C VAL A 156 1.98 12.29 8.24
N ASP A 157 2.51 11.09 8.02
CA ASP A 157 1.71 9.87 7.93
C ASP A 157 0.93 9.59 9.22
N ALA A 158 1.61 9.61 10.38
CA ALA A 158 0.95 9.43 11.68
C ALA A 158 -0.09 10.52 11.94
N THR A 159 0.22 11.77 11.59
CA THR A 159 -0.71 12.90 11.73
C THR A 159 -1.95 12.71 10.87
N ALA A 160 -1.78 12.24 9.63
CA ALA A 160 -2.90 12.01 8.71
C ALA A 160 -3.84 10.92 9.22
N HIS A 161 -3.29 9.77 9.62
CA HIS A 161 -4.07 8.69 10.22
C HIS A 161 -4.79 9.12 11.51
N THR A 162 -4.06 9.76 12.42
CA THR A 162 -4.61 10.19 13.71
C THR A 162 -5.75 11.18 13.52
N THR A 163 -5.60 12.12 12.59
CA THR A 163 -6.66 13.08 12.25
C THR A 163 -7.86 12.36 11.65
N ALA A 164 -7.65 11.42 10.73
CA ALA A 164 -8.74 10.64 10.14
C ALA A 164 -9.56 9.91 11.21
N ILE A 165 -8.90 9.24 12.14
CA ILE A 165 -9.54 8.52 13.25
C ILE A 165 -10.30 9.49 14.16
N GLN A 166 -9.67 10.58 14.58
CA GLN A 166 -10.27 11.56 15.51
C GLN A 166 -11.52 12.25 14.95
N GLU A 167 -11.58 12.43 13.63
CA GLU A 167 -12.72 13.05 12.94
C GLU A 167 -13.79 12.00 12.55
N GLY A 168 -13.65 10.75 12.98
CA GLY A 168 -14.58 9.66 12.66
C GLY A 168 -14.53 9.21 11.20
N GLY A 169 -13.45 9.54 10.49
CA GLY A 169 -13.21 9.19 9.10
C GLY A 169 -12.63 7.79 8.90
N ARG A 170 -12.37 7.44 7.64
CA ARG A 170 -11.79 6.15 7.25
C ARG A 170 -10.32 6.30 6.91
N THR A 171 -9.51 5.31 7.27
CA THR A 171 -8.10 5.30 6.90
C THR A 171 -7.57 3.91 6.53
N ILE A 172 -6.53 3.84 5.70
CA ILE A 172 -5.83 2.60 5.34
C ILE A 172 -4.34 2.80 5.59
N GLY A 173 -3.76 2.00 6.49
CA GLY A 173 -2.33 1.95 6.73
C GLY A 173 -1.65 0.93 5.84
N VAL A 174 -0.67 1.33 5.02
CA VAL A 174 0.11 0.39 4.20
C VAL A 174 1.52 0.25 4.77
N LEU A 175 1.91 -0.95 5.19
CA LEU A 175 3.15 -1.20 5.91
C LEU A 175 4.34 -1.45 4.99
N GLY A 176 5.51 -0.95 5.41
CA GLY A 176 6.82 -1.34 4.87
C GLY A 176 7.45 -2.52 5.63
N THR A 177 6.67 -3.19 6.46
CA THR A 177 7.05 -4.34 7.31
C THR A 177 5.95 -5.40 7.24
N PRO A 178 6.20 -6.65 7.65
CA PRO A 178 5.14 -7.63 7.83
C PRO A 178 4.17 -7.20 8.93
N LEU A 179 2.96 -7.79 8.97
CA LEU A 179 1.96 -7.51 10.02
C LEU A 179 2.48 -7.81 11.43
N SER A 180 3.42 -8.76 11.58
CA SER A 180 4.07 -9.11 12.85
C SER A 180 5.00 -8.02 13.41
N HIS A 181 5.24 -6.94 12.67
CA HIS A 181 6.20 -5.90 13.04
C HIS A 181 5.57 -4.52 13.02
N SER A 182 5.94 -3.70 14.00
CA SER A 182 5.58 -2.29 14.05
C SER A 182 6.82 -1.42 13.91
N TYR A 183 6.83 -0.59 12.88
CA TYR A 183 7.87 0.40 12.65
C TYR A 183 7.26 1.70 12.10
N PRO A 184 7.48 2.84 12.77
CA PRO A 184 8.29 3.05 13.97
C PRO A 184 7.61 2.54 15.26
N ARG A 185 8.41 2.26 16.30
CA ARG A 185 7.88 1.75 17.60
C ARG A 185 6.87 2.67 18.28
N GLU A 186 6.97 3.98 18.09
CA GLU A 186 6.02 4.93 18.67
C GLU A 186 4.62 4.88 18.05
N ASN A 187 4.49 4.31 16.85
CA ASN A 187 3.20 4.15 16.18
C ASN A 187 2.56 2.77 16.41
N VAL A 188 3.05 1.98 17.38
CA VAL A 188 2.50 0.65 17.70
C VAL A 188 1.00 0.74 18.01
N GLU A 189 0.58 1.67 18.88
CA GLU A 189 -0.83 1.80 19.25
C GLU A 189 -1.68 2.30 18.08
N LEU A 190 -1.14 3.20 17.25
CA LEU A 190 -1.81 3.64 16.02
C LEU A 190 -1.98 2.49 15.02
N GLN A 191 -0.98 1.61 14.89
CA GLN A 191 -1.07 0.42 14.05
C GLN A 191 -2.16 -0.53 14.52
N LYS A 192 -2.26 -0.76 15.83
CA LYS A 192 -3.30 -1.61 16.43
C LYS A 192 -4.69 -1.01 16.22
N GLU A 193 -4.83 0.30 16.42
CA GLU A 193 -6.08 1.02 16.18
C GLU A 193 -6.55 0.84 14.73
N ILE A 194 -5.66 1.01 13.76
CA ILE A 194 -5.97 0.83 12.34
C ILE A 194 -6.31 -0.63 12.01
N ALA A 195 -5.58 -1.60 12.59
CA ALA A 195 -5.87 -3.01 12.39
C ALA A 195 -7.22 -3.44 12.95
N ALA A 196 -7.69 -2.82 14.05
CA ALA A 196 -8.94 -3.16 14.72
C ALA A 196 -10.16 -2.49 14.09
N ASN A 197 -10.06 -1.19 13.79
CA ASN A 197 -11.21 -0.35 13.44
C ASN A 197 -11.18 0.18 11.99
N HIS A 198 -10.12 -0.10 11.25
CA HIS A 198 -9.92 0.36 9.89
C HIS A 198 -9.30 -0.74 9.02
N LEU A 199 -8.33 -0.43 8.17
CA LEU A 199 -7.65 -1.42 7.34
C LEU A 199 -6.14 -1.21 7.39
N LEU A 200 -5.42 -2.30 7.71
CA LEU A 200 -3.97 -2.38 7.64
C LEU A 200 -3.58 -3.37 6.56
N ILE A 201 -2.70 -2.97 5.63
CA ILE A 201 -2.24 -3.78 4.50
C ILE A 201 -0.72 -3.91 4.55
N SER A 202 -0.19 -5.07 4.19
CA SER A 202 1.24 -5.27 3.92
C SER A 202 1.46 -6.14 2.69
N GLN A 203 2.48 -5.82 1.90
CA GLN A 203 2.99 -6.66 0.81
C GLN A 203 4.24 -7.44 1.21
N VAL A 204 4.69 -7.28 2.46
CA VAL A 204 6.03 -7.71 2.88
C VAL A 204 5.97 -9.16 3.39
N PRO A 205 6.73 -10.09 2.79
CA PRO A 205 6.82 -11.48 3.25
C PRO A 205 7.41 -11.58 4.67
N VAL A 206 6.77 -12.35 5.54
CA VAL A 206 7.17 -12.59 6.93
C VAL A 206 8.51 -13.32 6.99
N MET A 207 8.67 -14.42 6.26
CA MET A 207 9.86 -15.28 6.38
C MET A 207 11.10 -14.57 5.87
N ARG A 208 11.00 -13.97 4.68
CA ARG A 208 12.10 -13.25 4.05
C ARG A 208 12.52 -12.03 4.86
N TYR A 209 11.58 -11.29 5.44
CA TYR A 209 11.88 -10.12 6.26
C TYR A 209 12.60 -10.49 7.58
N GLU A 210 12.14 -11.56 8.25
CA GLU A 210 12.71 -12.01 9.54
C GLU A 210 14.05 -12.72 9.39
N ARG A 211 14.29 -13.43 8.29
CA ARG A 211 15.59 -14.09 8.01
C ARG A 211 16.69 -13.11 7.62
N GLN A 212 16.34 -11.90 7.18
CA GLN A 212 17.32 -10.90 6.81
C GLN A 212 18.03 -10.36 8.05
N THR A 213 19.24 -10.87 8.28
CA THR A 213 20.12 -10.44 9.38
C THR A 213 20.71 -9.05 9.16
N ASN A 214 20.77 -8.58 7.91
CA ASN A 214 21.24 -7.25 7.57
C ASN A 214 20.06 -6.24 7.56
N PRO A 215 20.00 -5.28 8.49
CA PRO A 215 18.91 -4.30 8.56
C PRO A 215 18.78 -3.44 7.31
N THR A 216 19.85 -3.29 6.51
CA THR A 216 19.78 -2.53 5.26
C THR A 216 19.05 -3.27 4.15
N ALA A 217 19.02 -4.60 4.21
CA ALA A 217 18.28 -5.41 3.27
C ALA A 217 16.79 -5.04 3.33
N ASN A 218 16.18 -4.95 4.51
CA ASN A 218 14.76 -4.59 4.66
C ASN A 218 14.40 -3.16 4.18
N ARG A 219 15.37 -2.30 3.86
CA ARG A 219 15.10 -0.92 3.41
C ARG A 219 14.37 -0.83 2.08
N HIS A 220 14.47 -1.84 1.21
CA HIS A 220 13.80 -1.81 -0.11
C HIS A 220 12.28 -1.98 -0.02
N PHE A 221 11.75 -2.55 1.07
CA PHE A 221 10.31 -2.68 1.26
C PHE A 221 9.61 -1.31 1.45
N PHE A 222 10.28 -0.30 1.99
CA PHE A 222 9.68 1.02 2.21
C PHE A 222 9.42 1.81 0.91
N PRO A 223 10.37 1.90 -0.05
CA PRO A 223 10.09 2.43 -1.37
C PRO A 223 8.96 1.69 -2.10
N GLU A 224 8.94 0.36 -2.04
CA GLU A 224 7.94 -0.47 -2.74
C GLU A 224 6.55 -0.35 -2.10
N ARG A 225 6.49 -0.19 -0.79
CA ARG A 225 5.25 0.20 -0.09
C ARG A 225 4.68 1.49 -0.66
N ASN A 226 5.52 2.50 -0.90
CA ASN A 226 5.06 3.79 -1.43
C ASN A 226 4.45 3.64 -2.84
N VAL A 227 5.01 2.74 -3.67
CA VAL A 227 4.46 2.41 -4.99
C VAL A 227 3.06 1.80 -4.85
N THR A 228 2.87 0.90 -3.89
CA THR A 228 1.56 0.29 -3.59
C THR A 228 0.55 1.29 -3.07
N MET A 229 0.93 2.19 -2.16
CA MET A 229 0.04 3.27 -1.70
C MET A 229 -0.46 4.13 -2.87
N SER A 230 0.45 4.50 -3.77
CA SER A 230 0.10 5.24 -4.97
C SER A 230 -0.84 4.43 -5.87
N ALA A 231 -0.59 3.14 -6.08
CA ALA A 231 -1.42 2.30 -6.92
C ALA A 231 -2.83 2.08 -6.34
N LEU A 232 -2.96 1.99 -5.01
CA LEU A 232 -4.24 1.85 -4.30
C LEU A 232 -5.12 3.11 -4.33
N THR A 233 -4.53 4.28 -4.59
CA THR A 233 -5.22 5.56 -4.43
C THR A 233 -5.48 6.25 -5.76
N ASP A 234 -6.45 7.16 -5.76
CA ASP A 234 -6.77 7.97 -6.94
C ASP A 234 -5.74 9.10 -7.11
N ALA A 235 -5.14 9.52 -6.00
CA ALA A 235 -4.14 10.57 -5.95
C ALA A 235 -3.17 10.45 -4.77
N THR A 236 -2.03 11.13 -4.87
CA THR A 236 -1.09 11.35 -3.77
C THR A 236 -0.94 12.85 -3.50
N VAL A 237 -0.98 13.27 -2.23
CA VAL A 237 -0.71 14.65 -1.79
C VAL A 237 0.55 14.68 -0.93
N ILE A 238 1.53 15.49 -1.33
CA ILE A 238 2.74 15.77 -0.57
C ILE A 238 2.54 17.02 0.27
N VAL A 239 2.53 16.86 1.59
CA VAL A 239 2.34 17.98 2.53
C VAL A 239 3.63 18.77 2.74
N GLU A 240 4.71 18.06 3.07
CA GLU A 240 6.02 18.64 3.35
C GLU A 240 7.07 17.54 3.14
N ALA A 241 8.18 17.83 2.47
CA ALA A 241 9.26 16.87 2.24
C ALA A 241 10.59 17.58 2.00
N GLY A 242 11.69 16.98 2.48
CA GLY A 242 13.05 17.45 2.17
C GLY A 242 13.52 17.01 0.78
N GLU A 243 14.63 17.58 0.32
CA GLU A 243 15.17 17.40 -1.04
C GLU A 243 15.44 15.93 -1.41
N THR A 244 15.88 15.11 -0.45
CA THR A 244 16.19 13.68 -0.65
C THR A 244 15.15 12.75 -0.01
N SER A 245 13.91 13.23 0.18
CA SER A 245 12.87 12.47 0.87
C SER A 245 12.45 11.20 0.11
N GLY A 246 12.22 10.12 0.86
CA GLY A 246 11.60 8.90 0.33
C GLY A 246 10.19 9.13 -0.23
N THR A 247 9.51 10.22 0.16
CA THR A 247 8.23 10.65 -0.41
C THR A 247 8.31 10.88 -1.92
N LEU A 248 9.49 11.28 -2.44
CA LEU A 248 9.70 11.52 -3.87
C LEU A 248 9.72 10.22 -4.70
N VAL A 249 9.86 9.05 -4.06
CA VAL A 249 9.60 7.75 -4.70
C VAL A 249 8.11 7.66 -5.04
N GLN A 250 7.23 8.00 -4.09
CA GLN A 250 5.78 7.96 -4.31
C GLN A 250 5.34 8.97 -5.35
N ALA A 251 5.93 10.17 -5.36
CA ALA A 251 5.67 11.19 -6.37
C ALA A 251 5.93 10.66 -7.79
N ARG A 252 7.03 9.94 -7.99
CA ARG A 252 7.36 9.31 -9.27
C ARG A 252 6.40 8.17 -9.61
N ALA A 253 6.05 7.34 -8.62
CA ALA A 253 5.09 6.26 -8.79
C ALA A 253 3.72 6.78 -9.24
N ALA A 254 3.20 7.84 -8.60
CA ALA A 254 1.92 8.46 -8.93
C ALA A 254 1.85 8.88 -10.39
N LEU A 255 2.84 9.66 -10.86
CA LEU A 255 2.88 10.08 -12.25
C LEU A 255 3.02 8.90 -13.23
N LYS A 256 3.85 7.90 -12.90
CA LYS A 256 4.06 6.71 -13.76
C LYS A 256 2.80 5.85 -13.86
N GLN A 257 2.02 5.76 -12.78
CA GLN A 257 0.75 5.02 -12.69
C GLN A 257 -0.45 5.83 -13.20
N GLY A 258 -0.24 7.04 -13.72
CA GLY A 258 -1.33 7.92 -14.17
C GLY A 258 -2.22 8.47 -13.06
N ARG A 259 -1.74 8.45 -11.80
CA ARG A 259 -2.45 9.04 -10.65
C ARG A 259 -2.15 10.52 -10.53
N LYS A 260 -3.11 11.27 -9.97
CA LYS A 260 -2.89 12.69 -9.70
C LYS A 260 -1.85 12.86 -8.60
N LEU A 261 -0.89 13.74 -8.82
CA LEU A 261 0.10 14.14 -7.83
C LEU A 261 -0.15 15.58 -7.43
N PHE A 262 -0.46 15.80 -6.16
CA PHE A 262 -0.67 17.11 -5.56
C PHE A 262 0.50 17.48 -4.67
N ILE A 263 0.93 18.74 -4.73
CA ILE A 263 2.02 19.28 -3.92
C ILE A 263 1.51 20.56 -3.28
N LEU A 264 1.57 20.65 -1.96
CA LEU A 264 1.14 21.86 -1.26
C LEU A 264 2.02 23.06 -1.62
N GLU A 265 1.37 24.23 -1.70
CA GLU A 265 1.97 25.54 -1.96
C GLU A 265 3.24 25.79 -1.15
N SER A 266 3.22 25.41 0.12
CA SER A 266 4.34 25.59 1.05
C SER A 266 5.64 24.92 0.57
N CYS A 267 5.56 23.85 -0.21
CA CYS A 267 6.75 23.22 -0.78
C CYS A 267 7.37 24.11 -1.88
N PHE A 268 6.56 24.80 -2.68
CA PHE A 268 7.05 25.70 -3.74
C PHE A 268 7.67 26.99 -3.20
N HIS A 269 7.25 27.44 -2.00
CA HIS A 269 7.84 28.61 -1.34
C HIS A 269 9.16 28.32 -0.62
N ASN A 270 9.52 27.04 -0.46
CA ASN A 270 10.78 26.68 0.16
C ASN A 270 11.90 26.67 -0.89
N GLU A 271 12.68 27.74 -0.93
CA GLU A 271 13.78 27.94 -1.89
C GLU A 271 14.89 26.86 -1.81
N SER A 272 14.96 26.11 -0.70
CA SER A 272 15.91 24.99 -0.57
C SER A 272 15.49 23.73 -1.35
N LEU A 273 14.26 23.69 -1.87
CA LEU A 273 13.71 22.53 -2.58
C LEU A 273 13.70 22.76 -4.08
N THR A 274 14.24 21.81 -4.84
CA THR A 274 14.20 21.85 -6.31
C THR A 274 13.14 20.94 -6.91
N TRP A 275 12.70 19.94 -6.15
CA TRP A 275 11.75 18.94 -6.62
C TRP A 275 10.33 19.46 -6.91
N PRO A 276 9.75 20.45 -6.19
CA PRO A 276 8.35 20.84 -6.42
C PRO A 276 8.11 21.30 -7.85
N GLN A 277 8.99 22.20 -8.32
CA GLN A 277 8.95 22.73 -9.69
C GLN A 277 9.18 21.62 -10.73
N LYS A 278 10.17 20.74 -10.51
CA LYS A 278 10.45 19.60 -11.40
C LYS A 278 9.27 18.64 -11.55
N PHE A 279 8.50 18.42 -10.48
CA PHE A 279 7.31 17.58 -10.55
C PHE A 279 6.13 18.32 -11.18
N ALA A 280 5.98 19.63 -10.95
CA ALA A 280 4.95 20.44 -11.62
C ALA A 280 5.11 20.43 -13.14
N GLU A 281 6.35 20.58 -13.63
CA GLU A 281 6.69 20.45 -15.05
C GLU A 281 6.35 19.07 -15.65
N ARG A 282 6.23 18.04 -14.79
CA ARG A 282 5.86 16.68 -15.15
C ARG A 282 4.37 16.37 -14.93
N GLY A 283 3.56 17.38 -14.64
CA GLY A 283 2.11 17.26 -14.47
C GLY A 283 1.62 17.16 -13.03
N ALA A 284 2.48 17.39 -12.02
CA ALA A 284 2.00 17.57 -10.66
C ALA A 284 1.23 18.88 -10.51
N ILE A 285 0.24 18.87 -9.62
CA ILE A 285 -0.69 19.97 -9.41
C ILE A 285 -0.28 20.70 -8.13
N ARG A 286 -0.01 22.00 -8.27
CA ARG A 286 0.25 22.91 -7.15
C ARG A 286 -1.05 23.21 -6.42
N VAL A 287 -1.08 22.98 -5.11
CA VAL A 287 -2.28 23.15 -4.26
C VAL A 287 -2.12 24.38 -3.38
N ARG A 288 -2.82 25.46 -3.74
CA ARG A 288 -2.89 26.72 -2.96
C ARG A 288 -3.91 26.59 -1.84
N ASP A 289 -5.04 25.97 -2.14
CA ASP A 289 -6.05 25.59 -1.18
C ASP A 289 -6.74 24.28 -1.58
N TYR A 290 -7.66 23.80 -0.74
CA TYR A 290 -8.30 22.52 -0.93
C TYR A 290 -9.13 22.40 -2.22
N ASN A 291 -9.63 23.51 -2.78
CA ASN A 291 -10.42 23.48 -4.01
C ASN A 291 -9.58 23.00 -5.20
N ASP A 292 -8.26 23.26 -5.23
CA ASP A 292 -7.38 22.74 -6.29
C ASP A 292 -7.37 21.18 -6.32
N ILE A 293 -7.56 20.52 -5.17
CA ILE A 293 -7.74 19.06 -5.09
C ILE A 293 -9.17 18.68 -5.46
N ARG A 294 -10.14 19.37 -4.84
CA ARG A 294 -11.57 19.08 -5.00
C ARG A 294 -11.99 19.14 -6.47
N ASP A 295 -11.59 20.18 -7.19
CA ASP A 295 -11.95 20.40 -8.59
C ASP A 295 -11.31 19.35 -9.51
N GLN A 296 -10.20 18.74 -9.11
CA GLN A 296 -9.52 17.71 -9.90
C GLN A 296 -10.06 16.30 -9.67
N LEU A 297 -10.65 16.04 -8.50
CA LEU A 297 -11.11 14.70 -8.10
C LEU A 297 -12.64 14.57 -8.00
N LEU A 298 -13.38 15.67 -7.84
CA LEU A 298 -14.83 15.69 -7.70
C LEU A 298 -15.57 16.35 -8.86
N SER A 299 -14.87 17.06 -9.75
CA SER A 299 -15.55 17.63 -10.91
C SER A 299 -16.15 16.50 -11.74
N PRO A 300 -17.45 16.59 -12.10
CA PRO A 300 -18.04 15.64 -13.03
C PRO A 300 -17.20 15.70 -14.31
N THR A 301 -16.60 14.57 -14.70
CA THR A 301 -15.98 14.43 -16.00
C THR A 301 -17.00 14.91 -17.04
N ALA A 302 -16.66 15.96 -17.77
CA ALA A 302 -17.45 16.40 -18.90
C ALA A 302 -17.37 15.29 -19.96
N HIS A 303 -18.43 14.47 -19.99
CA HIS A 303 -18.83 13.50 -21.02
C HIS A 303 -17.88 12.35 -21.37
#